data_AF-A0AAV2C0R5-F1
#
_entry.id   AF-A0AAV2C0R5-F1
#
_cell.length_a   1.000
_cell.length_b   1.000
_cell.length_c   1.000
_cell.angle_alpha   90.00
_cell.angle_beta   90.00
_cell.angle_gamma   90.00
#
_symmetry.space_group_name_H-M   'P 1'
#
loop_
_entity.id
_entity.type
_entity.pdbx_description
1 polymer ?
#
loop_
_entity_poly.entity_id
_entity_poly.type
_entity_poly.pdbx_seq_one_letter_code
_entity_poly.pdbx_strand_id
1 'polypeptide(L)'
;MWIFLLFTFVLTLKGTLAEVDCHAEDLSECVRPKLFSYVPSELSEFNALCPQLPAFMRCLKEYQDSCEGMKYFRSQDEYNEIYGAFRDVCEEGTLFNTGKISWSRVALQLK
;
A
#
# COMPACT_ATOMS: atom_id res chain seq x y z
N MET A 1 26.70 -8.54 30.38
CA MET A 1 26.72 -7.52 29.32
C MET A 1 25.97 -8.03 28.08
N TRP A 2 24.64 -8.20 28.15
CA TRP A 2 23.80 -8.64 27.01
C TRP A 2 22.77 -7.57 26.59
N ILE A 3 22.68 -6.46 27.34
CA ILE A 3 21.72 -5.38 27.10
C ILE A 3 22.18 -4.45 25.96
N PHE A 4 23.50 -4.31 25.73
CA PHE A 4 24.02 -3.45 24.67
C PHE A 4 23.74 -3.98 23.25
N LEU A 5 23.59 -5.30 23.07
CA LEU A 5 23.27 -5.91 21.77
C LEU A 5 21.82 -5.68 21.35
N LEU A 6 20.89 -5.58 22.29
CA LEU A 6 19.49 -5.27 22.00
C LEU A 6 19.32 -3.80 21.59
N PHE A 7 20.06 -2.88 22.22
CA PHE A 7 20.01 -1.46 21.89
C PHE A 7 20.54 -1.15 20.49
N THR A 8 21.59 -1.83 20.05
CA THR A 8 22.10 -1.66 18.68
C THR A 8 21.12 -2.18 17.63
N PHE A 9 20.36 -3.24 17.92
CA PHE A 9 19.39 -3.80 16.96
C PHE A 9 18.19 -2.86 16.75
N VAL A 10 17.72 -2.19 17.80
CA VAL A 10 16.65 -1.18 17.71
C VAL A 10 17.14 0.08 16.95
N LEU A 11 18.41 0.44 17.08
CA LEU A 11 18.99 1.60 16.38
C LEU A 11 19.27 1.32 14.89
N THR A 12 19.63 0.09 14.51
CA THR A 12 19.78 -0.27 13.09
C THR A 12 18.47 -0.43 12.33
N LEU A 13 17.35 -0.69 13.02
CA LEU A 13 16.01 -0.69 12.41
C LEU A 13 15.48 0.71 12.09
N LYS A 14 16.05 1.75 12.71
CA LYS A 14 15.77 3.17 12.37
C LYS A 14 16.51 3.64 11.11
N GLY A 15 17.37 2.83 10.53
CA GLY A 15 18.40 3.26 9.58
C GLY A 15 18.30 2.67 8.17
N THR A 16 17.11 2.40 7.63
CA THR A 16 16.92 2.17 6.18
C THR A 16 15.54 2.61 5.68
N LEU A 17 14.94 3.66 6.24
CA LEU A 17 14.00 4.44 5.43
C LEU A 17 14.89 5.29 4.54
N ALA A 18 14.93 4.96 3.24
CA ALA A 18 15.50 5.85 2.25
C ALA A 18 14.90 7.25 2.51
N GLU A 19 15.77 8.25 2.59
CA GLU A 19 15.35 9.63 2.78
C GLU A 19 14.37 9.98 1.66
N VAL A 20 13.16 10.40 2.03
CA VAL A 20 12.09 10.71 1.06
C VAL A 20 12.52 11.93 0.26
N ASP A 21 12.71 11.79 -1.05
CA ASP A 21 13.10 12.90 -1.91
C ASP A 21 11.88 13.75 -2.29
N CYS A 22 11.62 14.80 -1.51
CA CYS A 22 10.51 15.73 -1.75
C CYS A 22 10.60 16.53 -3.06
N HIS A 23 11.71 16.43 -3.80
CA HIS A 23 11.87 17.04 -5.11
C HIS A 23 11.55 16.09 -6.26
N ALA A 24 11.22 14.83 -6.00
CA ALA A 24 10.73 13.92 -7.02
C ALA A 24 9.36 14.43 -7.53
N GLU A 25 9.33 14.94 -8.76
CA GLU A 25 8.12 15.50 -9.41
C GLU A 25 7.05 14.43 -9.67
N ASP A 26 7.46 13.18 -9.78
CA ASP A 26 6.60 12.03 -9.87
C ASP A 26 6.84 11.18 -8.63
N LEU A 27 5.77 10.63 -8.05
CA LEU A 27 5.76 9.65 -6.96
C LEU A 27 6.49 8.32 -7.31
N SER A 28 7.61 8.37 -8.02
CA SER A 28 8.40 7.25 -8.51
C SER A 28 8.93 6.38 -7.38
N GLU A 29 9.08 6.95 -6.18
CA GLU A 29 9.44 6.21 -4.98
C GLU A 29 8.29 5.30 -4.51
N CYS A 30 7.03 5.72 -4.73
CA CYS A 30 5.85 4.91 -4.42
C CYS A 30 5.52 3.99 -5.61
N VAL A 31 5.95 2.74 -5.51
CA VAL A 31 5.64 1.70 -6.51
C VAL A 31 4.14 1.62 -6.74
N ARG A 32 3.68 2.07 -7.92
CA ARG A 32 2.27 2.06 -8.28
C ARG A 32 1.76 0.61 -8.40
N PRO A 33 0.70 0.23 -7.66
CA PRO A 33 0.12 -1.10 -7.74
C PRO A 33 -0.37 -1.43 -9.16
N LYS A 34 -0.04 -2.63 -9.65
CA LYS A 34 -0.51 -3.09 -10.97
C LYS A 34 -2.03 -3.19 -11.07
N LEU A 35 -2.72 -3.40 -9.94
CA LEU A 35 -4.18 -3.41 -9.84
C LEU A 35 -4.84 -2.09 -10.28
N PHE A 36 -4.11 -0.97 -10.31
CA PHE A 36 -4.63 0.27 -10.87
C PHE A 36 -4.57 0.35 -12.40
N SER A 37 -3.79 -0.53 -13.03
CA SER A 37 -3.62 -0.54 -14.49
C SER A 37 -4.57 -1.53 -15.17
N TYR A 38 -4.99 -2.58 -14.48
CA TYR A 38 -5.94 -3.56 -14.98
C TYR A 38 -6.58 -4.35 -13.85
N VAL A 39 -7.72 -4.98 -14.16
CA VAL A 39 -8.38 -5.95 -13.29
C VAL A 39 -7.84 -7.34 -13.63
N PRO A 40 -7.24 -8.09 -12.69
CA PRO A 40 -6.79 -9.45 -12.91
C PRO A 40 -7.93 -10.36 -13.32
N SER A 41 -7.67 -11.31 -14.23
CA SER A 41 -8.65 -12.34 -14.61
C SER A 41 -8.66 -13.53 -13.65
N GLU A 42 -7.58 -13.71 -12.89
CA GLU A 42 -7.36 -14.84 -11.99
C GLU A 42 -7.29 -14.40 -10.54
N LEU A 43 -7.89 -15.20 -9.64
CA LEU A 43 -7.86 -14.93 -8.20
C LEU A 43 -6.45 -14.96 -7.63
N SER A 44 -5.61 -15.89 -8.09
CA SER A 44 -4.22 -16.01 -7.64
C SER A 44 -3.39 -14.78 -8.00
N GLU A 45 -3.64 -14.18 -9.17
CA GLU A 45 -3.01 -12.93 -9.57
C GLU A 45 -3.50 -11.76 -8.73
N PHE A 46 -4.81 -11.66 -8.47
CA PHE A 46 -5.35 -10.67 -7.55
C PHE A 46 -4.68 -10.78 -6.17
N ASN A 47 -4.62 -11.99 -5.59
CA ASN A 47 -4.03 -12.23 -4.27
C ASN A 47 -2.53 -11.87 -4.22
N ALA A 48 -1.79 -12.13 -5.31
CA ALA A 48 -0.38 -11.77 -5.40
C ALA A 48 -0.15 -10.25 -5.48
N LEU A 49 -1.07 -9.51 -6.12
CA LEU A 49 -0.95 -8.07 -6.32
C LEU A 49 -1.59 -7.25 -5.19
N CYS A 50 -2.58 -7.81 -4.49
CA CYS A 50 -3.34 -7.08 -3.47
C CYS A 50 -2.48 -6.45 -2.36
N PRO A 51 -1.44 -7.12 -1.82
CA PRO A 51 -0.55 -6.53 -0.81
C PRO A 51 0.14 -5.23 -1.24
N GLN A 52 0.23 -4.95 -2.55
CA GLN A 52 0.81 -3.71 -3.07
C GLN A 52 -0.07 -2.49 -2.78
N LEU A 53 -1.40 -2.65 -2.68
CA LEU A 53 -2.34 -1.56 -2.42
C LEU A 53 -2.07 -0.85 -1.08
N PRO A 54 -2.10 -1.53 0.09
CA PRO A 54 -1.83 -0.88 1.36
C PRO A 54 -0.38 -0.36 1.46
N ALA A 55 0.58 -1.03 0.81
CA ALA A 55 1.97 -0.57 0.75
C ALA A 55 2.10 0.79 0.03
N PHE A 56 1.43 0.93 -1.12
CA PHE A 56 1.39 2.19 -1.86
C PHE A 56 0.74 3.31 -1.05
N MET A 57 -0.38 3.03 -0.38
CA MET A 57 -1.07 4.02 0.46
C MET A 57 -0.19 4.52 1.60
N ARG A 58 0.56 3.62 2.24
CA ARG A 58 1.52 3.99 3.29
C ARG A 58 2.61 4.90 2.74
N CYS A 59 3.18 4.57 1.58
CA CYS A 59 4.19 5.40 0.93
C CYS A 59 3.66 6.82 0.66
N LEU A 60 2.43 6.95 0.13
CA LEU A 60 1.82 8.28 -0.09
C LEU A 60 1.67 9.06 1.22
N LYS A 61 1.31 8.38 2.31
CA LYS A 61 1.16 9.03 3.62
C LYS A 61 2.50 9.48 4.18
N GLU A 62 3.52 8.64 4.10
CA GLU A 62 4.90 8.98 4.50
C GLU A 62 5.41 10.18 3.68
N TYR A 63 5.13 10.21 2.37
CA TYR A 63 5.49 11.32 1.50
C TYR A 63 4.77 12.62 1.89
N GLN A 64 3.46 12.57 2.14
CA GLN A 64 2.69 13.72 2.62
C GLN A 64 3.18 14.22 4.00
N ASP A 65 3.53 13.31 4.90
CA ASP A 65 3.98 13.67 6.24
C ASP A 65 5.39 14.25 6.25
N SER A 66 6.22 13.88 5.27
CA SER A 66 7.63 14.29 5.17
C SER A 66 7.84 15.51 4.28
N CYS A 67 6.97 15.73 3.28
CA CYS A 67 7.14 16.78 2.28
C CYS A 67 6.12 17.91 2.43
N GLU A 68 6.60 19.12 2.70
CA GLU A 68 5.75 20.31 2.82
C GLU A 68 4.99 20.60 1.51
N GLY A 69 3.70 20.92 1.62
CA GLY A 69 2.86 21.29 0.47
C GLY A 69 2.24 20.11 -0.28
N MET A 70 2.63 18.87 0.01
CA MET A 70 1.98 17.68 -0.54
C MET A 70 0.69 17.36 0.23
N LYS A 71 -0.41 17.12 -0.49
CA LYS A 71 -1.70 16.77 0.13
C LYS A 71 -2.45 15.72 -0.70
N TYR A 72 -2.24 14.46 -0.36
CA TYR A 72 -2.95 13.31 -0.91
C TYR A 72 -4.22 12.98 -0.11
N PHE A 73 -4.16 13.15 1.21
CA PHE A 73 -5.24 12.91 2.16
C PHE A 73 -5.59 14.22 2.87
N ARG A 74 -6.87 14.55 3.00
CA ARG A 74 -7.34 15.76 3.68
C ARG A 74 -7.22 15.63 5.19
N SER A 75 -7.34 14.43 5.73
CA SER A 75 -7.22 14.13 7.15
C SER A 75 -6.62 12.75 7.41
N GLN A 76 -6.20 12.51 8.66
CA GLN A 76 -5.77 11.19 9.11
C GLN A 76 -6.92 10.17 9.04
N ASP A 77 -8.16 10.61 9.30
CA ASP A 77 -9.33 9.75 9.21
C ASP A 77 -9.59 9.29 7.78
N GLU A 78 -9.49 10.19 6.79
CA GLU A 78 -9.62 9.83 5.37
C GLU A 78 -8.53 8.81 4.96
N TYR A 79 -7.29 9.01 5.41
CA TYR A 79 -6.24 8.01 5.19
C TYR A 79 -6.58 6.65 5.83
N ASN A 80 -7.02 6.63 7.08
CA ASN A 80 -7.34 5.40 7.81
C ASN A 80 -8.52 4.65 7.15
N GLU A 81 -9.54 5.37 6.71
CA GLU A 81 -10.69 4.81 5.99
C GLU A 81 -10.27 4.16 4.68
N ILE A 82 -9.50 4.87 3.84
CA ILE A 82 -9.06 4.35 2.54
C ILE A 82 -8.07 3.19 2.72
N TYR A 83 -7.11 3.34 3.64
CA TYR A 83 -6.15 2.27 3.97
C TYR A 83 -6.88 1.02 4.48
N GLY A 84 -7.86 1.20 5.37
CA GLY A 84 -8.73 0.14 5.88
C GLY A 84 -9.47 -0.56 4.74
N ALA A 85 -10.14 0.20 3.88
CA ALA A 85 -10.86 -0.36 2.74
C ALA A 85 -9.96 -1.21 1.82
N PHE A 86 -8.76 -0.73 1.48
CA PHE A 86 -7.82 -1.51 0.68
C PHE A 86 -7.30 -2.75 1.39
N ARG A 87 -6.99 -2.66 2.68
CA ARG A 87 -6.57 -3.81 3.49
C ARG A 87 -7.68 -4.86 3.54
N ASP A 88 -8.92 -4.43 3.81
CA ASP A 88 -10.06 -5.32 3.95
C ASP A 88 -10.39 -6.00 2.62
N VAL A 89 -10.30 -5.29 1.48
CA VAL A 89 -10.42 -5.89 0.13
C VAL A 89 -9.38 -7.01 -0.09
N CYS A 90 -8.20 -6.88 0.50
CA CYS A 90 -7.12 -7.87 0.39
C CYS A 90 -7.17 -8.98 1.43
N GLU A 91 -8.01 -8.87 2.46
CA GLU A 91 -8.10 -9.87 3.52
C GLU A 91 -8.65 -11.20 2.96
N GLU A 92 -8.00 -12.30 3.36
CA GLU A 92 -8.48 -13.64 3.03
C GLU A 92 -9.89 -13.84 3.63
N GLY A 93 -10.80 -14.45 2.86
CA GLY A 93 -12.18 -14.63 3.32
C GLY A 93 -13.17 -13.57 2.83
N THR A 94 -12.71 -12.48 2.22
CA THR A 94 -13.61 -11.51 1.57
C THR A 94 -14.19 -12.02 0.26
N LEU A 95 -15.25 -11.37 -0.24
CA LEU A 95 -15.88 -11.75 -1.52
C LEU A 95 -14.88 -11.73 -2.69
N PHE A 96 -13.88 -10.85 -2.63
CA PHE A 96 -12.82 -10.73 -3.63
C PHE A 96 -11.80 -11.86 -3.49
N ASN A 97 -11.39 -12.22 -2.27
CA ASN A 97 -10.33 -13.21 -2.06
C ASN A 97 -10.87 -14.67 -1.95
N THR A 98 -12.18 -14.90 -1.83
CA THR A 98 -12.76 -16.27 -1.68
C THR A 98 -13.12 -16.98 -2.97
N GLY A 99 -12.86 -16.37 -4.13
CA GLY A 99 -13.27 -16.92 -5.44
C GLY A 99 -14.79 -16.98 -5.66
N LYS A 100 -15.58 -16.42 -4.73
CA LYS A 100 -17.04 -16.27 -4.87
C LYS A 100 -17.41 -15.24 -5.94
N ILE A 101 -16.49 -14.32 -6.25
CA ILE A 101 -16.59 -13.39 -7.35
C ILE A 101 -15.88 -13.97 -8.57
N SER A 102 -16.58 -14.01 -9.71
CA SER A 102 -15.97 -14.27 -11.01
C SER A 102 -15.21 -13.03 -11.46
N TRP A 103 -13.88 -13.10 -11.43
CA TRP A 103 -12.99 -12.01 -11.85
C TRP A 103 -13.18 -11.64 -13.33
N SER A 104 -13.50 -12.62 -14.18
CA SER A 104 -13.94 -12.39 -15.55
C SER A 104 -15.24 -11.58 -15.66
N ARG A 105 -16.18 -11.74 -14.72
CA ARG A 105 -17.41 -10.93 -14.65
C ARG A 105 -17.14 -9.51 -14.15
N VAL A 106 -16.26 -9.33 -13.18
CA VAL A 106 -15.85 -7.99 -12.70
C VAL A 106 -15.19 -7.19 -13.81
N ALA A 107 -14.28 -7.82 -14.57
CA ALA A 107 -13.61 -7.19 -15.70
C ALA A 107 -14.57 -6.78 -16.84
N LEU A 108 -15.74 -7.43 -16.97
CA LEU A 108 -16.76 -7.12 -17.97
C LEU A 108 -17.71 -5.97 -17.56
N GLN A 109 -17.90 -5.73 -16.26
CA GLN A 109 -18.83 -4.69 -15.76
C GLN A 109 -18.21 -3.30 -15.68
N LEU A 110 -16.89 -3.18 -15.88
CA LEU A 110 -16.13 -1.94 -15.78
C LEU A 110 -15.62 -1.42 -17.14
N LYS A 111 -16.06 -2.05 -18.24
CA LYS A 111 -15.86 -1.59 -19.63
C LYS A 111 -17.16 -1.02 -20.16
#